data_AF-A0A7X3Y0H9-F1
#
_entry.id   AF-A0A7X3Y0H9-F1
#
_cell.length_a   1.000
_cell.length_b   1.000
_cell.length_c   1.000
_cell.angle_alpha   90.00
_cell.angle_beta   90.00
_cell.angle_gamma   90.00
#
_symmetry.space_group_name_H-M   'P 1'
#
loop_
_entity.id
_entity.type
_entity.pdbx_description
1 polymer ?
#
loop_
_entity_poly.entity_id
_entity_poly.type
_entity_poly.pdbx_seq_one_letter_code
_entity_poly.pdbx_strand_id
1 'polypeptide(L)'
;THNTFREHYSNGDEVPQPNGGKWHEAVLEIYKEGGKEAHRVLKDGGIFIVKCQDEVSANRQNLTHVEIINAYDTIGFFCKDLFIVVRPNKPGMSRVINQVHARKNHSYFLVFVKRPKGKKASQMRFAKASRSSK
;
A
#
# COMPACT_ATOMS: atom_id res chain seq x y z
N THR A 1 14.17 18.84 5.33
CA THR A 1 13.74 18.82 6.75
C THR A 1 13.00 17.52 7.00
N HIS A 2 13.73 16.47 7.41
CA HIS A 2 13.18 15.13 7.71
C HIS A 2 13.40 14.73 9.19
N ASN A 3 13.96 15.64 10.01
CA ASN A 3 14.39 15.33 11.38
C ASN A 3 13.20 15.04 12.31
N THR A 4 12.13 15.82 12.22
CA THR A 4 10.93 15.63 13.05
C THR A 4 10.22 14.30 12.78
N PHE A 5 10.27 13.78 11.55
CA PHE A 5 9.68 12.48 11.23
C PHE A 5 10.52 11.33 11.81
N ARG A 6 11.85 11.48 11.82
CA ARG A 6 12.77 10.52 12.45
C ARG A 6 12.58 10.48 13.97
N GLU A 7 12.47 11.64 14.62
CA GLU A 7 12.32 11.72 16.08
C GLU A 7 11.04 11.06 16.61
N HIS A 8 9.93 11.10 15.85
CA HIS A 8 8.66 10.56 16.32
C HIS A 8 8.43 9.07 15.99
N TYR A 9 9.14 8.54 14.99
CA TYR A 9 8.84 7.20 14.47
C TYR A 9 10.06 6.27 14.38
N SER A 10 11.26 6.75 14.71
CA SER A 10 12.48 5.95 14.74
C SER A 10 12.99 5.83 16.18
N ASN A 11 13.20 4.59 16.64
CA ASN A 11 13.82 4.34 17.95
C ASN A 11 15.36 4.45 17.90
N GLY A 12 15.95 4.94 16.80
CA GLY A 12 17.40 5.13 16.67
C GLY A 12 18.22 3.86 16.44
N ASP A 13 17.64 2.68 16.68
CA ASP A 13 18.30 1.37 16.53
C ASP A 13 18.20 0.76 15.11
N GLU A 14 17.83 1.57 14.11
CA GLU A 14 17.64 1.07 12.76
C GLU A 14 18.99 0.73 12.11
N VAL A 15 19.33 -0.56 12.10
CA VAL A 15 20.49 -1.08 11.37
C VAL A 15 20.15 -1.10 9.89
N PRO A 16 20.85 -0.33 9.03
CA PRO A 16 20.65 -0.42 7.59
C PRO A 16 20.93 -1.85 7.14
N GLN A 17 19.94 -2.50 6.52
CA GLN A 17 20.16 -3.82 5.94
C GLN A 17 21.31 -3.71 4.91
N PRO A 18 22.33 -4.59 4.93
CA PRO A 18 23.52 -4.47 4.07
C PRO A 18 23.22 -4.39 2.57
N ASN A 19 22.05 -4.89 2.15
CA ASN A 19 21.51 -4.85 0.79
C ASN A 19 20.09 -4.27 0.74
N GLY A 20 19.73 -3.42 1.70
CA GLY A 20 18.41 -2.78 1.74
C GLY A 20 18.23 -1.87 0.53
N GLY A 21 17.19 -2.13 -0.27
CA GLY A 21 16.88 -1.30 -1.43
C GLY A 21 16.75 0.17 -1.04
N LYS A 22 17.21 1.08 -1.90
CA LYS A 22 17.19 2.52 -1.58
C LYS A 22 15.85 3.14 -1.98
N TRP A 23 15.40 4.14 -1.23
CA TRP A 23 14.23 4.96 -1.57
C TRP A 23 12.93 4.15 -1.67
N HIS A 24 12.43 3.96 -2.88
CA HIS A 24 11.18 3.26 -3.18
C HIS A 24 11.21 1.80 -2.72
N GLU A 25 12.33 1.11 -2.95
CA GLU A 25 12.45 -0.30 -2.60
C GLU A 25 12.38 -0.49 -1.08
N ALA A 26 13.01 0.39 -0.30
CA ALA A 26 12.94 0.36 1.17
C ALA A 26 11.48 0.49 1.66
N VAL A 27 10.73 1.41 1.05
CA VAL A 27 9.31 1.62 1.36
C VAL A 27 8.50 0.37 1.02
N LEU A 28 8.75 -0.25 -0.14
CA LEU A 28 8.05 -1.46 -0.55
C LEU A 28 8.36 -2.64 0.38
N GLU A 29 9.61 -2.79 0.84
CA GLU A 29 9.97 -3.83 1.81
C GLU A 29 9.24 -3.66 3.15
N ILE A 30 9.09 -2.42 3.65
CA ILE A 30 8.27 -2.15 4.85
C ILE A 30 6.82 -2.63 4.66
N TYR A 31 6.22 -2.35 3.50
CA TYR A 31 4.88 -2.86 3.19
C TYR A 31 4.83 -4.39 3.13
N LYS A 32 5.84 -5.04 2.56
CA LYS A 32 5.91 -6.51 2.45
C LYS A 32 6.03 -7.16 3.83
N GLU A 33 6.93 -6.68 4.67
CA GLU A 33 7.10 -7.22 6.03
C GLU A 33 5.86 -6.97 6.90
N GLY A 34 5.29 -5.77 6.84
CA GLY A 34 4.01 -5.47 7.50
C GLY A 34 2.86 -6.35 6.99
N GLY A 35 2.83 -6.65 5.69
CA GLY A 35 1.84 -7.54 5.08
C GLY A 35 1.99 -9.00 5.53
N LYS A 36 3.23 -9.51 5.65
CA LYS A 36 3.50 -10.85 6.19
C LYS A 36 3.01 -10.96 7.63
N GLU A 37 3.28 -9.95 8.45
CA GLU A 37 2.84 -9.95 9.84
C GLU A 37 1.31 -9.82 9.96
N ALA A 38 0.70 -8.93 9.17
CA ALA A 38 -0.76 -8.83 9.07
C ALA A 38 -1.38 -10.18 8.69
N HIS A 39 -0.77 -10.90 7.74
CA HIS A 39 -1.24 -12.23 7.36
C HIS A 39 -1.11 -13.24 8.50
N ARG A 40 -0.04 -13.20 9.29
CA ARG A 40 0.17 -14.09 10.43
C ARG A 40 -0.90 -13.89 11.51
N VAL A 41 -1.23 -12.64 11.84
CA VAL A 41 -2.15 -12.30 12.93
C VAL A 41 -3.63 -12.37 12.56
N LEU A 42 -3.98 -12.07 11.30
CA LEU A 42 -5.38 -12.08 10.88
C LEU A 42 -5.92 -13.50 10.79
N LYS A 43 -7.18 -13.68 11.20
CA LYS A 43 -7.95 -14.89 10.87
C LYS A 43 -8.28 -14.96 9.38
N ASP A 44 -8.58 -16.14 8.88
CA ASP A 44 -9.06 -16.32 7.51
C ASP A 44 -10.34 -15.49 7.28
N GLY A 45 -10.41 -14.80 6.14
CA GLY A 45 -11.46 -13.81 5.85
C GLY A 45 -11.29 -12.47 6.58
N GLY A 46 -10.24 -12.30 7.40
CA GLY A 46 -9.91 -11.04 8.05
C GLY A 46 -9.57 -9.93 7.04
N ILE A 47 -9.87 -8.69 7.40
CA ILE A 47 -9.68 -7.52 6.54
C ILE A 47 -8.35 -6.85 6.90
N PHE A 48 -7.55 -6.56 5.87
CA PHE A 48 -6.35 -5.76 5.97
C PHE A 48 -6.48 -4.55 5.03
N ILE A 49 -6.32 -3.36 5.58
CA ILE A 49 -6.48 -2.12 4.81
C ILE A 49 -5.11 -1.46 4.68
N VAL A 50 -4.74 -1.10 3.45
CA VAL A 50 -3.51 -0.38 3.18
C VAL A 50 -3.81 0.89 2.40
N LYS A 51 -3.36 2.02 2.96
CA LYS A 51 -3.37 3.29 2.27
C LYS A 51 -1.98 3.58 1.72
N CYS A 52 -1.90 3.85 0.43
CA CYS A 52 -0.65 4.20 -0.23
C CYS A 52 -0.88 5.28 -1.28
N GLN A 53 0.19 5.84 -1.83
CA GLN A 53 0.13 6.77 -2.95
C GLN A 53 1.28 6.43 -3.90
N ASP A 54 1.01 6.50 -5.20
CA ASP A 54 2.06 6.32 -6.21
C ASP A 54 3.06 7.47 -6.14
N GLU A 55 4.31 7.17 -6.47
CA GLU A 55 5.37 8.15 -6.41
C GLU A 55 6.19 8.22 -7.69
N VAL A 56 7.00 9.28 -7.77
CA VAL A 56 8.08 9.38 -8.74
C VAL A 56 9.35 9.49 -7.93
N SER A 57 10.26 8.55 -8.10
CA SER A 57 11.59 8.60 -7.51
C SER A 57 12.63 8.37 -8.59
N ALA A 58 13.74 9.12 -8.53
CA ALA A 58 14.80 9.07 -9.54
C ALA A 58 14.30 9.16 -11.00
N ASN A 59 13.35 10.08 -11.28
CA ASN A 59 12.70 10.27 -12.59
C ASN A 59 11.97 9.03 -13.14
N ARG A 60 11.66 8.06 -12.28
CA ARG A 60 10.89 6.86 -12.62
C ARG A 60 9.55 6.88 -11.91
N GLN A 61 8.50 6.53 -12.65
CA GLN A 61 7.18 6.29 -12.09
C GLN A 61 7.18 4.96 -11.34
N ASN A 62 6.79 4.99 -10.07
CA ASN A 62 6.53 3.78 -9.30
C ASN A 62 5.04 3.69 -8.98
N LEU A 63 4.41 2.61 -9.45
CA LEU A 63 3.00 2.33 -9.22
C LEU A 63 2.88 1.48 -7.95
N THR A 64 3.24 2.09 -6.81
CA THR A 64 3.32 1.44 -5.50
C THR A 64 2.07 0.63 -5.18
N HIS A 65 0.88 1.14 -5.51
CA HIS A 65 -0.37 0.42 -5.26
C HIS A 65 -0.43 -0.93 -6.01
N VAL A 66 0.06 -1.00 -7.25
CA VAL A 66 0.12 -2.25 -8.05
C VAL A 66 1.13 -3.21 -7.45
N GLU A 67 2.31 -2.70 -7.06
CA GLU A 67 3.37 -3.51 -6.47
C GLU A 67 2.92 -4.14 -5.14
N ILE A 68 2.20 -3.37 -4.31
CA ILE A 68 1.59 -3.86 -3.07
C ILE A 68 0.52 -4.91 -3.38
N ILE A 69 -0.38 -4.67 -4.33
CA ILE A 69 -1.44 -5.65 -4.70
C ILE A 69 -0.82 -6.98 -5.12
N ASN A 70 0.21 -6.94 -5.99
CA ASN A 70 0.90 -8.13 -6.46
C ASN A 70 1.63 -8.84 -5.32
N ALA A 71 2.35 -8.10 -4.47
CA ALA A 71 3.05 -8.68 -3.33
C ALA A 71 2.07 -9.33 -2.33
N TYR A 72 0.91 -8.74 -2.10
CA TYR A 72 -0.03 -9.29 -1.14
C TYR A 72 -0.83 -10.47 -1.69
N ASP A 73 -1.05 -10.53 -3.01
CA ASP A 73 -1.59 -11.72 -3.66
C ASP A 73 -0.67 -12.94 -3.48
N THR A 74 0.65 -12.77 -3.54
CA THR A 74 1.60 -13.87 -3.28
C THR A 74 1.62 -14.28 -1.80
N ILE A 75 1.46 -13.33 -0.88
CA ILE A 75 1.43 -13.60 0.58
C ILE A 75 0.19 -14.40 1.00
N GLY A 76 -0.96 -14.22 0.36
CA GLY A 76 -2.19 -14.87 0.82
C GLY A 76 -3.44 -14.00 0.83
N PHE A 77 -3.35 -12.75 0.40
CA PHE A 77 -4.49 -11.85 0.38
C PHE A 77 -5.22 -11.87 -0.96
N PHE A 78 -6.46 -11.37 -0.94
CA PHE A 78 -7.24 -11.03 -2.11
C PHE A 78 -7.58 -9.53 -2.04
N CYS A 79 -7.21 -8.77 -3.06
CA CYS A 79 -7.61 -7.36 -3.17
C CYS A 79 -9.11 -7.32 -3.51
N LYS A 80 -9.93 -7.04 -2.50
CA LYS A 80 -11.38 -7.07 -2.61
C LYS A 80 -11.92 -5.80 -3.21
N ASP A 81 -11.45 -4.65 -2.72
CA ASP A 81 -11.89 -3.33 -3.16
C ASP A 81 -10.70 -2.36 -3.22
N LEU A 82 -10.80 -1.36 -4.10
CA LEU A 82 -9.85 -0.27 -4.23
C LEU A 82 -10.64 1.04 -4.29
N PHE A 83 -10.33 1.95 -3.37
CA PHE A 83 -10.88 3.30 -3.39
C PHE A 83 -9.78 4.31 -3.74
N ILE A 84 -10.16 5.36 -4.44
CA ILE A 84 -9.28 6.49 -4.76
C ILE A 84 -9.74 7.68 -3.92
N VAL A 85 -8.88 8.10 -3.00
CA VAL A 85 -9.12 9.25 -2.13
C VAL A 85 -8.41 10.44 -2.74
N VAL A 86 -9.18 11.33 -3.35
CA VAL A 86 -8.68 12.55 -4.00
C VAL A 86 -8.70 13.70 -3.00
N ARG A 87 -7.60 14.45 -2.89
CA ARG A 87 -7.60 15.71 -2.15
C ARG A 87 -8.11 16.84 -3.05
N PRO A 88 -8.99 17.74 -2.54
CA PRO A 88 -9.50 18.84 -3.36
C PRO A 88 -8.44 19.93 -3.62
N ASN A 89 -7.47 20.06 -2.72
CA ASN A 89 -6.45 21.10 -2.80
C ASN A 89 -5.38 20.76 -3.83
N LYS A 90 -4.85 21.77 -4.53
CA LYS A 90 -3.71 21.59 -5.44
C LYS A 90 -2.46 21.23 -4.63
N PRO A 91 -1.68 20.20 -5.04
CA PRO A 91 -0.41 19.89 -4.38
C PRO A 91 0.51 21.12 -4.40
N GLY A 92 1.05 21.47 -3.23
CA GLY A 92 2.03 22.56 -3.10
C GLY A 92 3.26 22.28 -3.97
N MET A 93 3.77 23.30 -4.64
CA MET A 93 4.96 23.18 -5.49
C MET A 93 5.98 24.25 -5.10
N SER A 94 7.25 23.85 -4.97
CA SER A 94 8.37 24.74 -5.18
C SER A 94 8.69 24.77 -6.68
N ARG A 95 9.04 25.96 -7.19
CA ARG A 95 9.30 26.32 -8.60
C ARG A 95 9.55 25.12 -9.56
N VAL A 96 8.51 24.68 -10.27
CA VAL A 96 8.60 23.67 -11.34
C VAL A 96 8.80 24.38 -12.67
N ILE A 97 9.91 24.11 -13.35
CA ILE A 97 10.25 24.70 -14.66
C ILE A 97 9.68 23.85 -15.81
N ASN A 98 9.75 22.52 -15.69
CA ASN A 98 9.17 21.58 -16.66
C ASN A 98 8.53 20.38 -15.93
N GLN A 99 7.25 20.11 -16.22
CA GLN A 99 6.51 19.03 -15.56
C GLN A 99 6.46 17.79 -16.46
N VAL A 100 7.29 16.79 -16.17
CA VAL A 100 7.40 15.54 -16.96
C VAL A 100 6.35 14.48 -16.59
N HIS A 101 5.89 14.48 -15.33
CA HIS A 101 4.88 13.52 -14.84
C HIS A 101 3.61 14.23 -14.37
N ALA A 102 2.48 13.56 -14.51
CA ALA A 102 1.22 14.02 -13.94
C ALA A 102 1.32 14.13 -12.41
N ARG A 103 0.74 15.21 -11.86
CA ARG A 103 0.65 15.40 -10.41
C ARG A 103 -0.34 14.39 -9.84
N LYS A 104 0.05 13.74 -8.77
CA LYS A 104 -0.77 12.77 -8.06
C LYS A 104 -1.40 13.47 -6.87
N ASN A 105 -2.67 13.81 -7.02
CA ASN A 105 -3.44 14.46 -5.97
C ASN A 105 -4.37 13.48 -5.24
N HIS A 106 -4.06 12.20 -5.34
CA HIS A 106 -4.85 11.11 -4.80
C HIS A 106 -3.96 10.10 -4.10
N SER A 107 -4.59 9.37 -3.18
CA SER A 107 -4.04 8.17 -2.57
C SER A 107 -5.01 7.01 -2.80
N TYR A 108 -4.48 5.80 -2.83
CA TYR A 108 -5.27 4.58 -2.91
C TYR A 108 -5.53 4.05 -1.52
N PHE A 109 -6.74 3.53 -1.32
CA PHE A 109 -7.16 2.84 -0.12
C PHE A 109 -7.57 1.43 -0.54
N LEU A 110 -6.65 0.50 -0.33
CA LEU A 110 -6.74 -0.89 -0.77
C LEU A 110 -7.33 -1.72 0.35
N VAL A 111 -8.37 -2.49 0.03
CA VAL A 111 -9.04 -3.39 0.96
C VAL A 111 -8.70 -4.81 0.60
N PHE A 112 -7.90 -5.45 1.43
CA PHE A 112 -7.50 -6.84 1.29
C PHE A 112 -8.30 -7.73 2.23
N VAL A 113 -8.56 -8.95 1.78
CA VAL A 113 -9.14 -10.02 2.60
C VAL A 113 -8.16 -11.19 2.63
N LYS A 114 -7.82 -11.68 3.82
CA LYS A 114 -6.97 -12.87 3.97
C LYS A 114 -7.70 -14.08 3.38
N ARG A 115 -7.10 -14.77 2.42
CA ARG A 115 -7.69 -15.97 1.81
C ARG A 115 -7.64 -17.12 2.82
N PRO A 116 -8.69 -17.95 2.89
CA PRO A 116 -8.61 -19.20 3.62
C PRO A 116 -7.48 -20.08 3.08
N LYS A 117 -6.87 -20.89 3.96
CA LYS A 117 -5.80 -21.80 3.53
C LYS A 117 -6.21 -22.64 2.32
N GLY A 118 -5.35 -22.69 1.30
CA GLY A 118 -5.57 -23.46 0.07
C GLY A 118 -6.52 -22.85 -0.95
N LYS A 119 -7.12 -21.68 -0.68
CA LYS A 119 -7.95 -20.96 -1.67
C LYS A 119 -7.11 -20.02 -2.54
N LYS A 120 -7.35 -20.06 -3.85
CA LYS A 120 -6.80 -19.11 -4.82
C LYS A 120 -7.64 -17.84 -4.85
N ALA A 121 -7.04 -16.72 -5.26
CA ALA A 121 -7.76 -15.45 -5.48
C ALA A 121 -9.00 -15.61 -6.37
N SER A 122 -8.91 -16.38 -7.47
CA SER A 122 -10.02 -16.63 -8.40
C SER A 122 -11.21 -17.38 -7.78
N GLN A 123 -10.99 -18.05 -6.64
CA GLN A 123 -12.01 -18.79 -5.91
C GLN A 123 -12.69 -17.92 -4.84
N MET A 124 -12.21 -16.70 -4.61
CA MET A 124 -12.83 -15.76 -3.69
C MET A 124 -14.12 -15.24 -4.33
N ARG A 125 -15.26 -15.59 -3.73
CA ARG A 125 -16.58 -15.10 -4.08
C ARG A 125 -17.21 -14.52 -2.82
N PHE A 126 -17.74 -13.31 -2.92
CA PHE A 126 -18.48 -12.68 -1.83
C PHE A 126 -19.97 -12.75 -2.15
N ALA A 127 -20.77 -13.21 -1.19
CA ALA A 127 -22.21 -13.33 -1.38
C ALA A 127 -22.84 -11.96 -1.66
N LYS A 128 -23.90 -11.93 -2.47
CA LYS A 128 -24.74 -10.71 -2.58
C LYS A 128 -25.33 -10.41 -1.21
N ALA A 129 -25.28 -9.15 -0.79
CA ALA A 129 -26.04 -8.70 0.37
C ALA A 129 -27.51 -9.11 0.16
N SER A 130 -28.05 -9.92 1.06
CA SER A 130 -29.48 -10.20 1.07
C SER A 130 -30.18 -8.86 1.29
N ARG A 131 -31.08 -8.48 0.38
CA ARG A 131 -32.00 -7.37 0.66
C ARG A 131 -32.82 -7.82 1.86
N SER A 132 -32.59 -7.19 3.01
CA SER A 132 -33.56 -7.21 4.10
C SER A 132 -34.85 -6.64 3.51
N SER A 133 -35.88 -7.47 3.37
CA SER A 133 -37.23 -6.98 3.10
C SER A 133 -37.62 -6.16 4.33
N LYS A 134 -37.77 -4.85 4.14
CA LYS A 134 -38.71 -4.08 4.96
C LYS A 134 -40.07 -4.19 4.31
#